data_AF-A0A9P1FE86-F1
#
_entry.id   AF-A0A9P1FE86-F1
#
_cell.length_a   1.000
_cell.length_b   1.000
_cell.length_c   1.000
_cell.angle_alpha   90.00
_cell.angle_beta   90.00
_cell.angle_gamma   90.00
#
_symmetry.space_group_name_H-M   'P 1'
#
loop_
_entity.id
_entity.type
_entity.pdbx_description
1 polymer ?
#
loop_
_entity_poly.entity_id
_entity_poly.type
_entity_poly.pdbx_seq_one_letter_code
_entity_poly.pdbx_strand_id
1 'polypeptide(L)'
;MLDAVRAGSKLVNLLPSHTARWWPLVEDVFSSEKCVALRNNLLTACARHNEFRSLSIDGTFRVCLSILGQRPFNLSLDKRNDAAVPEAESLRRVITVRGRTGAVVSMFATYGEGAPEIQKGLRDSLQEESLQQVEFLATDMPTKRLYAALKETLPNLKALGLDPVHLAMHYESASARHRTPGSAMLRRGLAKFSAQSSRSNEEKPWGEFFRGDTEVKLTARELMWRRQVLDGSMGKPKSQKCMETLDGATPWQNRADFIEFLAALSSVYGSEMKKNGQRQNHCRPPAPSGRWRSMRHLFSKAENILLPVGTTSNESLHAEINGWFRQTQNLHPATLKLKLSILTLSKLLAHNSALYSPTARQMLSSHVLARRIGCGLWAPEEWVAWAGRNKAELPMEKARQKEAQRLKQFRAKRPAAARKRPAAKGHRTPFNLTRSMGVQRAGVHSRPYLSKEK
;
A
#
# COMPACT_ATOMS: atom_id res chain seq x y z
N MET A 1 -12.71 18.61 -9.01
CA MET A 1 -12.63 20.07 -8.75
C MET A 1 -12.14 20.81 -9.98
N LEU A 2 -10.94 20.52 -10.51
CA LEU A 2 -10.43 21.15 -11.74
C LEU A 2 -11.36 20.93 -12.95
N ASP A 3 -11.96 19.74 -13.09
CA ASP A 3 -12.90 19.48 -14.20
C ASP A 3 -14.24 20.19 -14.01
N ALA A 4 -14.70 20.37 -12.76
CA ALA A 4 -15.88 21.17 -12.46
C ALA A 4 -15.63 22.68 -12.70
N VAL A 5 -14.42 23.16 -12.41
CA VAL A 5 -13.97 24.53 -12.75
C VAL A 5 -13.89 24.69 -14.27
N ARG A 6 -13.32 23.72 -14.99
CA ARG A 6 -13.25 23.71 -16.46
C ARG A 6 -14.64 23.65 -17.10
N ALA A 7 -15.57 22.95 -16.47
CA ALA A 7 -16.98 22.90 -16.87
C ALA A 7 -17.79 24.14 -16.47
N GLY A 8 -17.14 25.20 -15.94
CA GLY A 8 -17.81 26.47 -15.63
C GLY A 8 -18.71 26.45 -14.39
N SER A 9 -18.60 25.43 -13.53
CA SER A 9 -19.44 25.34 -12.33
C SER A 9 -19.11 26.47 -11.36
N LYS A 10 -20.06 27.38 -11.14
CA LYS A 10 -19.93 28.48 -10.17
C LYS A 10 -19.91 28.00 -8.71
N LEU A 11 -20.41 26.78 -8.45
CA LEU A 11 -20.40 26.16 -7.12
C LEU A 11 -18.98 25.96 -6.57
N VAL A 12 -17.97 25.87 -7.44
CA VAL A 12 -16.58 25.71 -7.00
C VAL A 12 -16.07 26.98 -6.29
N ASN A 13 -16.69 28.15 -6.53
CA ASN A 13 -16.37 29.39 -5.81
C ASN A 13 -16.87 29.40 -4.37
N LEU A 14 -17.82 28.52 -4.03
CA LEU A 14 -18.31 28.35 -2.65
C LEU A 14 -17.38 27.44 -1.83
N LEU A 15 -16.43 26.75 -2.47
CA LEU A 15 -15.48 25.90 -1.79
C LEU A 15 -14.29 26.74 -1.28
N PRO A 16 -13.85 26.54 -0.03
CA PRO A 16 -12.68 27.22 0.52
C PRO A 16 -11.46 27.08 -0.40
N SER A 17 -10.93 28.23 -0.86
CA SER A 17 -9.78 28.28 -1.75
C SER A 17 -8.45 28.08 -1.03
N HIS A 18 -8.43 28.19 0.31
CA HIS A 18 -7.22 28.08 1.12
C HIS A 18 -7.21 26.79 1.95
N THR A 19 -6.13 26.03 1.85
CA THR A 19 -5.96 24.74 2.51
C THR A 19 -6.11 24.83 4.04
N ALA A 20 -5.66 25.92 4.66
CA ALA A 20 -5.81 26.15 6.10
C ALA A 20 -7.27 26.28 6.58
N ARG A 21 -8.21 26.63 5.69
CA ARG A 21 -9.65 26.66 6.01
C ARG A 21 -10.35 25.37 5.59
N TRP A 22 -9.86 24.73 4.54
CA TRP A 22 -10.42 23.50 4.01
C TRP A 22 -10.18 22.28 4.92
N TRP A 23 -8.95 22.05 5.38
CA TRP A 23 -8.62 20.85 6.15
C TRP A 23 -9.37 20.73 7.50
N PRO A 24 -9.58 21.80 8.27
CA PRO A 24 -10.43 21.74 9.46
C PRO A 24 -11.84 21.26 9.16
N LEU A 25 -12.47 21.76 8.08
CA LEU A 25 -13.82 21.35 7.69
C LEU A 25 -13.86 19.89 7.25
N VAL A 26 -12.87 19.45 6.46
CA VAL A 26 -12.74 18.06 6.04
C VAL A 26 -12.58 17.15 7.25
N GLU A 27 -11.67 17.49 8.17
CA GLU A 27 -11.48 16.75 9.40
C GLU A 27 -12.79 16.64 10.17
N ASP A 28 -13.48 17.76 10.38
CA ASP A 28 -14.72 17.80 11.14
C ASP A 28 -15.82 16.87 10.59
N VAL A 29 -16.00 16.91 9.26
CA VAL A 29 -16.94 16.04 8.56
C VAL A 29 -16.56 14.56 8.72
N PHE A 30 -15.29 14.21 8.51
CA PHE A 30 -14.84 12.82 8.56
C PHE A 30 -14.62 12.28 9.98
N SER A 31 -14.51 13.15 10.99
CA SER A 31 -14.53 12.80 12.41
C SER A 31 -15.93 12.80 13.02
N SER A 32 -16.96 13.21 12.27
CA SER A 32 -18.34 13.19 12.75
C SER A 32 -18.80 11.78 13.13
N GLU A 33 -19.70 11.70 14.09
CA GLU A 33 -20.28 10.43 14.56
C GLU A 33 -20.87 9.60 13.42
N LYS A 34 -21.53 10.23 12.43
CA LYS A 34 -22.08 9.55 11.26
C LYS A 34 -21.01 8.92 10.37
N CYS A 35 -19.90 9.62 10.11
CA CYS A 35 -18.78 9.06 9.34
C CYS A 35 -18.07 7.93 10.11
N VAL A 36 -17.88 8.10 11.41
CA VAL A 36 -17.28 7.07 12.28
C VAL A 36 -18.17 5.84 12.36
N ALA A 37 -19.48 6.02 12.56
CA ALA A 37 -20.46 4.95 12.56
C ALA A 37 -20.52 4.22 11.21
N LEU A 38 -20.50 4.96 10.10
CA LEU A 38 -20.42 4.37 8.75
C LEU A 38 -19.17 3.50 8.61
N ARG A 39 -17.99 4.01 9.00
CA ARG A 39 -16.75 3.23 8.95
C ARG A 39 -16.84 1.96 9.79
N ASN A 40 -17.33 2.07 11.03
CA ASN A 40 -17.48 0.94 11.93
C ASN A 40 -18.45 -0.10 11.37
N ASN A 41 -19.61 0.33 10.85
CA ASN A 41 -20.59 -0.57 10.22
C ASN A 41 -20.00 -1.31 9.01
N LEU A 42 -19.18 -0.65 8.20
CA LEU A 42 -18.48 -1.28 7.07
C LEU A 42 -17.47 -2.32 7.54
N LEU A 43 -16.71 -2.04 8.61
CA LEU A 43 -15.77 -3.00 9.21
C LEU A 43 -16.49 -4.18 9.87
N THR A 44 -17.57 -3.94 10.60
CA THR A 44 -18.42 -4.99 11.17
C THR A 44 -19.02 -5.87 10.08
N ALA A 45 -19.46 -5.29 8.96
CA ALA A 45 -19.91 -6.07 7.80
C ALA A 45 -18.77 -6.94 7.24
N CYS A 46 -17.56 -6.38 7.07
CA CYS A 46 -16.38 -7.16 6.70
C CYS A 46 -16.12 -8.33 7.66
N ALA A 47 -16.21 -8.12 8.98
CA ALA A 47 -16.02 -9.17 9.98
C ALA A 47 -17.08 -10.28 9.84
N ARG A 48 -18.36 -9.93 9.68
CA ARG A 48 -19.45 -10.90 9.46
C ARG A 48 -19.22 -11.78 8.22
N HIS A 49 -18.50 -11.29 7.22
CA HIS A 49 -18.19 -12.01 5.98
C HIS A 49 -16.81 -12.68 5.94
N ASN A 50 -16.18 -12.85 7.11
CA ASN A 50 -14.86 -13.44 7.24
C ASN A 50 -13.80 -12.75 6.37
N GLU A 51 -13.90 -11.42 6.23
CA GLU A 51 -12.96 -10.63 5.44
C GLU A 51 -11.57 -10.61 6.08
N PHE A 52 -11.50 -10.62 7.42
CA PHE A 52 -10.23 -10.53 8.15
C PHE A 52 -9.53 -11.88 8.33
N ARG A 53 -10.19 -13.00 7.95
CA ARG A 53 -9.61 -14.36 8.08
C ARG A 53 -8.25 -14.49 7.42
N SER A 54 -8.05 -13.78 6.30
CA SER A 54 -6.74 -13.60 5.66
C SER A 54 -6.51 -12.12 5.39
N LEU A 55 -5.37 -11.62 5.87
CA LEU A 55 -4.89 -10.27 5.59
C LEU A 55 -3.67 -10.30 4.67
N SER A 56 -3.49 -9.22 3.93
CA SER A 56 -2.29 -8.95 3.15
C SER A 56 -1.77 -7.56 3.47
N ILE A 57 -0.50 -7.47 3.90
CA ILE A 57 0.13 -6.21 4.28
C ILE A 57 1.34 -5.91 3.41
N ASP A 58 1.49 -4.65 3.04
CA ASP A 58 2.66 -4.17 2.30
C ASP A 58 2.87 -2.67 2.55
N GLY A 59 4.11 -2.21 2.39
CA GLY A 59 4.53 -0.84 2.68
C GLY A 59 4.98 -0.07 1.43
N THR A 60 4.44 1.14 1.25
CA THR A 60 4.90 2.08 0.22
C THR A 60 5.55 3.31 0.83
N PHE A 61 6.64 3.82 0.23
CA PHE A 61 7.38 4.96 0.78
C PHE A 61 7.25 6.26 -0.02
N ARG A 62 6.83 6.19 -1.29
CA ARG A 62 6.90 7.33 -2.22
C ARG A 62 6.06 8.52 -1.76
N VAL A 63 4.85 8.26 -1.25
CA VAL A 63 3.98 9.31 -0.69
C VAL A 63 4.62 10.05 0.50
N CYS A 64 5.45 9.36 1.27
CA CYS A 64 6.12 9.91 2.44
C CYS A 64 7.26 10.89 2.09
N LEU A 65 7.76 10.88 0.85
CA LEU A 65 8.81 11.80 0.40
C LEU A 65 8.35 13.26 0.37
N SER A 66 7.03 13.50 0.29
CA SER A 66 6.42 14.83 0.31
C SER A 66 6.22 15.40 1.71
N ILE A 67 6.55 14.64 2.77
CA ILE A 67 6.25 15.07 4.13
C ILE A 67 7.22 16.17 4.58
N LEU A 68 6.64 17.31 4.97
CA LEU A 68 7.37 18.48 5.43
C LEU A 68 8.16 18.19 6.70
N GLY A 69 9.38 18.72 6.75
CA GLY A 69 10.23 18.71 7.92
C GLY A 69 11.06 17.46 8.11
N GLN A 70 10.80 16.39 7.37
CA GLN A 70 11.64 15.19 7.35
C GLN A 70 12.76 15.34 6.32
N ARG A 71 13.90 14.69 6.57
CA ARG A 71 15.03 14.60 5.64
C ARG A 71 14.96 13.32 4.80
N PRO A 72 15.54 13.26 3.59
CA PRO A 72 15.61 12.03 2.81
C PRO A 72 16.25 10.86 3.58
N PHE A 73 15.74 9.64 3.36
CA PHE A 73 16.18 8.43 4.07
C PHE A 73 17.62 8.00 3.73
N ASN A 74 18.15 8.45 2.59
CA ASN A 74 19.50 8.15 2.13
C ASN A 74 20.59 9.04 2.76
N LEU A 75 20.23 9.92 3.70
CA LEU A 75 21.18 10.72 4.47
C LEU A 75 21.60 10.00 5.76
N SER A 76 22.77 10.35 6.29
CA SER A 76 23.25 9.84 7.57
C SER A 76 22.26 10.13 8.70
N LEU A 77 22.28 9.31 9.76
CA LEU A 77 21.37 9.45 10.90
C LEU A 77 21.46 10.85 11.53
N ASP A 78 22.66 11.40 11.69
CA ASP A 78 22.86 12.75 12.23
C ASP A 78 22.18 13.82 11.38
N LYS A 79 22.32 13.73 10.06
CA LYS A 79 21.65 14.66 9.13
C LYS A 79 20.14 14.49 9.14
N ARG A 80 19.64 13.28 9.40
CA ARG A 80 18.21 13.00 9.52
C ARG A 80 17.63 13.50 10.84
N ASN A 81 18.38 13.40 11.93
CA ASN A 81 18.02 13.98 13.22
C ASN A 81 18.09 15.51 13.22
N ASP A 82 18.96 16.08 12.38
CA ASP A 82 19.03 17.52 12.09
C ASP A 82 17.93 17.98 11.10
N ALA A 83 16.70 17.75 11.50
CA ALA A 83 15.49 18.03 10.74
C ALA A 83 14.42 18.64 11.63
N ALA A 84 13.45 19.34 11.03
CA ALA A 84 12.32 19.87 11.80
C ALA A 84 11.47 18.74 12.38
N VAL A 85 11.41 17.58 11.72
CA VAL A 85 10.86 16.32 12.23
C VAL A 85 12.03 15.34 12.37
N PRO A 86 12.50 15.06 13.60
CA PRO A 86 13.58 14.12 13.88
C PRO A 86 13.26 12.71 13.40
N GLU A 87 14.28 11.86 13.29
CA GLU A 87 14.11 10.53 12.71
C GLU A 87 13.13 9.65 13.50
N ALA A 88 13.15 9.75 14.83
CA ALA A 88 12.24 9.01 15.71
C ALA A 88 10.75 9.31 15.50
N GLU A 89 10.43 10.50 14.97
CA GLU A 89 9.05 10.94 14.70
C GLU A 89 8.72 10.86 13.19
N SER A 90 9.67 10.41 12.38
CA SER A 90 9.55 10.41 10.92
C SER A 90 8.59 9.32 10.44
N LEU A 91 7.87 9.61 9.36
CA LEU A 91 6.96 8.66 8.71
C LEU A 91 7.59 8.30 7.36
N ARG A 92 8.16 7.10 7.23
CA ARG A 92 8.84 6.67 6.00
C ARG A 92 8.01 5.72 5.16
N ARG A 93 6.95 5.13 5.72
CA ARG A 93 6.11 4.13 5.07
C ARG A 93 4.64 4.41 5.29
N VAL A 94 3.83 4.07 4.30
CA VAL A 94 2.39 3.84 4.44
C VAL A 94 2.17 2.35 4.29
N ILE A 95 1.70 1.71 5.36
CA ILE A 95 1.29 0.32 5.35
C ILE A 95 -0.14 0.26 4.85
N THR A 96 -0.37 -0.58 3.86
CA THR A 96 -1.71 -0.91 3.35
C THR A 96 -2.08 -2.30 3.85
N VAL A 97 -3.32 -2.45 4.32
CA VAL A 97 -3.86 -3.71 4.82
C VAL A 97 -5.08 -4.06 3.98
N ARG A 98 -5.03 -5.20 3.30
CA ARG A 98 -6.16 -5.73 2.52
C ARG A 98 -6.70 -7.01 3.12
N GLY A 99 -8.01 -7.16 3.08
CA GLY A 99 -8.71 -8.37 3.50
C GLY A 99 -8.78 -9.45 2.41
N ARG A 100 -9.43 -10.55 2.76
CA ARG A 100 -9.58 -11.76 1.94
C ARG A 100 -10.19 -11.49 0.57
N THR A 101 -11.14 -10.57 0.42
CA THR A 101 -11.73 -10.27 -0.89
C THR A 101 -11.06 -9.07 -1.58
N GLY A 102 -9.96 -8.58 -1.01
CA GLY A 102 -9.26 -7.39 -1.45
C GLY A 102 -9.82 -6.10 -0.85
N ALA A 103 -10.70 -6.14 0.15
CA ALA A 103 -11.16 -4.90 0.80
C ALA A 103 -9.97 -4.14 1.40
N VAL A 104 -9.87 -2.82 1.21
CA VAL A 104 -8.83 -2.00 1.85
C VAL A 104 -9.29 -1.68 3.27
N VAL A 105 -8.97 -2.55 4.23
CA VAL A 105 -9.49 -2.43 5.60
C VAL A 105 -8.71 -1.42 6.44
N SER A 106 -7.46 -1.14 6.09
CA SER A 106 -6.68 -0.07 6.72
C SER A 106 -5.57 0.46 5.82
N MET A 107 -5.25 1.75 6.01
CA MET A 107 -4.01 2.37 5.55
C MET A 107 -3.48 3.29 6.64
N PHE A 108 -2.25 3.08 7.09
CA PHE A 108 -1.64 3.90 8.14
C PHE A 108 -0.19 4.23 7.84
N ALA A 109 0.23 5.45 8.22
CA ALA A 109 1.59 5.91 8.06
C ALA A 109 2.43 5.54 9.30
N THR A 110 3.65 5.09 9.06
CA THR A 110 4.57 4.61 10.09
C THR A 110 6.03 4.93 9.73
N TYR A 111 6.93 4.75 10.70
CA TYR A 111 8.37 4.86 10.49
C TYR A 111 8.90 3.79 9.54
N GLY A 112 8.48 2.53 9.69
CA GLY A 112 8.98 1.42 8.89
C GLY A 112 8.04 0.22 8.87
N GLU A 113 8.48 -0.86 8.21
CA GLU A 113 7.77 -2.14 8.12
C GLU A 113 8.24 -3.12 9.21
N GLY A 114 8.74 -2.60 10.32
CA GLY A 114 9.18 -3.42 11.45
C GLY A 114 8.00 -4.04 12.19
N ALA A 115 8.30 -5.13 12.91
CA ALA A 115 7.33 -5.85 13.73
C ALA A 115 6.54 -4.95 14.71
N PRO A 116 7.18 -4.08 15.53
CA PRO A 116 6.43 -3.25 16.47
C PRO A 116 5.58 -2.19 15.77
N GLU A 117 6.07 -1.64 14.66
CA GLU A 117 5.33 -0.66 13.86
C GLU A 117 4.04 -1.25 13.25
N ILE A 118 4.15 -2.45 12.67
CA ILE A 118 3.01 -3.15 12.08
C ILE A 118 2.01 -3.55 13.18
N GLN A 119 2.51 -4.13 14.27
CA GLN A 119 1.68 -4.55 15.41
C GLN A 119 0.84 -3.38 15.94
N LYS A 120 1.51 -2.25 16.24
CA LYS A 120 0.85 -1.04 16.72
C LYS A 120 -0.17 -0.53 15.70
N GLY A 121 0.22 -0.43 14.43
CA GLY A 121 -0.64 0.11 13.39
C GLY A 121 -1.91 -0.73 13.16
N LEU A 122 -1.83 -2.06 13.27
CA LEU A 122 -3.01 -2.94 13.22
C LEU A 122 -3.92 -2.72 14.44
N ARG A 123 -3.35 -2.67 15.64
CA ARG A 123 -4.10 -2.42 16.89
C ARG A 123 -4.82 -1.07 16.87
N ASP A 124 -4.15 -0.03 16.37
CA ASP A 124 -4.71 1.33 16.31
C ASP A 124 -5.79 1.47 15.21
N SER A 125 -5.83 0.58 14.22
CA SER A 125 -6.65 0.75 13.02
C SER A 125 -7.87 -0.17 12.90
N LEU A 126 -7.83 -1.34 13.54
CA LEU A 126 -8.84 -2.39 13.42
C LEU A 126 -9.54 -2.62 14.76
N GLN A 127 -10.79 -3.08 14.70
CA GLN A 127 -11.58 -3.45 15.88
C GLN A 127 -11.12 -4.79 16.44
N GLU A 128 -11.33 -5.02 17.73
CA GLU A 128 -10.93 -6.24 18.43
C GLU A 128 -11.50 -7.51 17.74
N GLU A 129 -12.78 -7.50 17.37
CA GLU A 129 -13.43 -8.58 16.62
C GLU A 129 -12.71 -8.89 15.30
N SER A 130 -12.23 -7.85 14.61
CA SER A 130 -11.49 -8.00 13.35
C SER A 130 -10.11 -8.62 13.59
N LEU A 131 -9.41 -8.24 14.66
CA LEU A 131 -8.10 -8.77 15.03
C LEU A 131 -8.18 -10.24 15.44
N GLN A 132 -9.21 -10.62 16.18
CA GLN A 132 -9.46 -12.00 16.59
C GLN A 132 -9.78 -12.92 15.41
N GLN A 133 -10.34 -12.40 14.32
CA GLN A 133 -10.66 -13.20 13.14
C GLN A 133 -9.42 -13.57 12.30
N VAL A 134 -8.28 -12.90 12.47
CA VAL A 134 -7.12 -13.09 11.59
C VAL A 134 -6.44 -14.45 11.83
N GLU A 135 -6.48 -15.31 10.82
CA GLU A 135 -5.81 -16.61 10.82
C GLU A 135 -4.53 -16.59 9.98
N PHE A 136 -4.49 -15.80 8.90
CA PHE A 136 -3.36 -15.77 7.99
C PHE A 136 -2.98 -14.35 7.62
N LEU A 137 -1.68 -14.08 7.52
CA LEU A 137 -1.18 -12.77 7.10
C LEU A 137 -0.09 -12.93 6.03
N ALA A 138 -0.32 -12.34 4.86
CA ALA A 138 0.66 -12.26 3.79
C ALA A 138 1.55 -11.02 3.93
N THR A 139 2.86 -11.19 3.75
CA THR A 139 3.86 -10.13 3.80
C THR A 139 5.10 -10.51 2.99
N ASP A 140 5.83 -9.53 2.49
CA ASP A 140 7.05 -9.68 1.71
C ASP A 140 8.22 -10.28 2.50
N MET A 141 8.21 -10.09 3.81
CA MET A 141 9.32 -10.45 4.67
C MET A 141 8.81 -11.13 5.95
N PRO A 142 8.28 -12.36 5.86
CA PRO A 142 7.87 -13.10 7.03
C PRO A 142 9.09 -13.45 7.88
N THR A 143 9.09 -13.04 9.14
CA THR A 143 10.19 -13.32 10.10
C THR A 143 9.62 -13.85 11.42
N LYS A 144 10.45 -14.57 12.18
CA LYS A 144 10.09 -15.01 13.55
C LYS A 144 9.67 -13.84 14.42
N ARG A 145 10.45 -12.75 14.38
CA ARG A 145 10.20 -11.53 15.15
C ARG A 145 8.83 -10.92 14.79
N LEU A 146 8.49 -10.88 13.51
CA LEU A 146 7.19 -10.39 13.05
C LEU A 146 6.04 -11.31 13.51
N TYR A 147 6.20 -12.62 13.37
CA TYR A 147 5.18 -13.58 13.81
C TYR A 147 4.91 -13.49 15.32
N ALA A 148 5.97 -13.42 16.13
CA ALA A 148 5.86 -13.29 17.58
C ALA A 148 5.13 -12.00 17.99
N ALA A 149 5.53 -10.85 17.45
CA ALA A 149 4.87 -9.57 17.74
C ALA A 149 3.40 -9.56 17.29
N LEU A 150 3.12 -10.13 16.11
CA LEU A 150 1.76 -10.21 15.60
C LEU A 150 0.88 -11.14 16.44
N LYS A 151 1.41 -12.22 16.99
CA LYS A 151 0.64 -13.15 17.84
C LYS A 151 0.04 -12.49 19.08
N GLU A 152 0.70 -11.47 19.62
CA GLU A 152 0.18 -10.69 20.75
C GLU A 152 -1.05 -9.84 20.38
N THR A 153 -1.22 -9.47 19.11
CA THR A 153 -2.34 -8.64 18.64
C THR A 153 -3.35 -9.41 17.80
N LEU A 154 -2.94 -10.55 17.22
CA LEU A 154 -3.72 -11.44 16.38
C LEU A 154 -3.74 -12.83 17.04
N PRO A 155 -4.58 -13.05 18.06
CA PRO A 155 -4.51 -14.24 18.90
C PRO A 155 -4.69 -15.53 18.10
N ASN A 156 -5.49 -15.51 17.04
CA ASN A 156 -5.79 -16.66 16.18
C ASN A 156 -4.84 -16.82 14.98
N LEU A 157 -3.76 -16.03 14.88
CA LEU A 157 -2.83 -16.10 13.75
C LEU A 157 -2.17 -17.50 13.65
N LYS A 158 -2.40 -18.22 12.56
CA LYS A 158 -1.86 -19.56 12.32
C LYS A 158 -0.56 -19.54 11.53
N ALA A 159 -0.38 -18.55 10.64
CA ALA A 159 0.76 -18.49 9.74
C ALA A 159 1.04 -17.09 9.17
N LEU A 160 2.30 -16.85 8.80
CA LEU A 160 2.65 -15.85 7.79
C LEU A 160 2.84 -16.49 6.41
N GLY A 161 2.38 -15.82 5.37
CA GLY A 161 2.59 -16.19 3.97
C GLY A 161 3.54 -15.22 3.28
N LEU A 162 4.41 -15.74 2.41
CA LEU A 162 5.17 -14.92 1.47
C LEU A 162 4.42 -14.84 0.13
N ASP A 163 4.45 -13.68 -0.52
CA ASP A 163 3.93 -13.56 -1.88
C ASP A 163 4.78 -14.37 -2.88
N PRO A 164 4.22 -15.37 -3.57
CA PRO A 164 4.93 -16.07 -4.63
C PRO A 164 5.35 -15.16 -5.80
N VAL A 165 4.61 -14.08 -6.09
CA VAL A 165 4.82 -13.19 -7.25
C VAL A 165 6.06 -12.31 -7.10
N HIS A 166 6.51 -12.04 -5.87
CA HIS A 166 7.70 -11.19 -5.62
C HIS A 166 8.97 -11.78 -6.21
N LEU A 167 9.02 -13.11 -6.41
CA LEU A 167 10.10 -13.76 -7.13
C LEU A 167 10.23 -13.24 -8.57
N ALA A 168 9.12 -13.03 -9.28
CA ALA A 168 9.14 -12.46 -10.62
C ALA A 168 9.55 -10.99 -10.62
N MET A 169 9.16 -10.22 -9.61
CA MET A 169 9.58 -8.82 -9.50
C MET A 169 11.08 -8.69 -9.27
N HIS A 170 11.65 -9.53 -8.40
CA HIS A 170 13.10 -9.60 -8.19
C HIS A 170 13.82 -9.99 -9.49
N TYR A 171 13.29 -10.96 -10.24
CA TYR A 171 13.81 -11.34 -11.55
C TYR A 171 13.81 -10.14 -12.51
N GLU A 172 12.68 -9.46 -12.67
CA GLU A 172 12.55 -8.31 -13.57
C GLU A 172 13.44 -7.14 -13.13
N SER A 173 13.70 -6.97 -11.83
CA SER A 173 14.63 -5.96 -11.32
C SER A 173 16.09 -6.16 -11.81
N ALA A 174 16.47 -7.39 -12.17
CA ALA A 174 17.74 -7.68 -12.81
C ALA A 174 17.75 -7.22 -14.28
N SER A 175 16.60 -7.29 -14.94
CA SER A 175 16.39 -6.92 -16.34
C SER A 175 15.84 -5.50 -16.53
N ALA A 176 16.29 -4.54 -15.70
CA ALA A 176 15.85 -3.14 -15.72
C ALA A 176 14.31 -2.95 -15.69
N ARG A 177 13.59 -3.87 -15.05
CA ARG A 177 12.12 -3.94 -14.93
C ARG A 177 11.39 -4.22 -16.25
N HIS A 178 12.08 -4.80 -17.23
CA HIS A 178 11.46 -5.30 -18.45
C HIS A 178 10.98 -6.74 -18.27
N ARG A 179 9.84 -7.06 -18.90
CA ARG A 179 9.37 -8.43 -19.05
C ARG A 179 10.16 -9.12 -20.16
N THR A 180 10.99 -10.07 -19.77
CA THR A 180 11.75 -10.97 -20.66
C THR A 180 11.02 -12.30 -20.86
N PRO A 181 11.40 -13.12 -21.85
CA PRO A 181 10.88 -14.48 -22.00
C PRO A 181 10.99 -15.32 -20.73
N GLY A 182 12.14 -15.27 -20.03
CA GLY A 182 12.34 -15.97 -18.76
C GLY A 182 11.40 -15.46 -17.65
N SER A 183 11.22 -14.14 -17.53
CA SER A 183 10.27 -13.57 -16.56
C SER A 183 8.80 -13.96 -16.87
N ALA A 184 8.43 -14.02 -18.15
CA ALA A 184 7.10 -14.42 -18.58
C ALA A 184 6.83 -15.89 -18.23
N MET A 185 7.83 -16.76 -18.46
CA MET A 185 7.77 -18.16 -18.07
C MET A 185 7.70 -18.33 -16.55
N LEU A 186 8.51 -17.59 -15.78
CA LEU A 186 8.44 -17.56 -14.32
C LEU A 186 7.02 -17.19 -13.84
N ARG A 187 6.43 -16.14 -14.41
CA ARG A 187 5.06 -15.72 -14.07
C ARG A 187 4.02 -16.81 -14.39
N ARG A 188 4.17 -17.55 -15.49
CA ARG A 188 3.31 -18.73 -15.79
C ARG A 188 3.44 -19.79 -14.72
N GLY A 189 4.67 -20.10 -14.29
CA GLY A 189 4.90 -21.03 -13.18
C GLY A 189 4.33 -20.55 -11.85
N LEU A 190 4.44 -19.25 -11.55
CA LEU A 190 3.89 -18.66 -10.32
C LEU A 190 2.36 -18.61 -10.32
N ALA A 191 1.72 -18.50 -11.49
CA ALA A 191 0.26 -18.54 -11.61
C ALA A 191 -0.34 -19.85 -11.05
N LYS A 192 0.41 -20.96 -11.12
CA LYS A 192 0.02 -22.27 -10.56
C LYS A 192 -0.14 -22.27 -9.03
N PHE A 193 0.37 -21.26 -8.30
CA PHE A 193 0.06 -21.07 -6.87
C PHE A 193 -1.37 -20.56 -6.61
N SER A 194 -2.04 -20.08 -7.65
CA SER A 194 -3.40 -19.55 -7.61
C SER A 194 -4.41 -20.49 -8.27
N ALA A 195 -3.92 -21.47 -9.03
CA ALA A 195 -4.72 -22.50 -9.67
C ALA A 195 -5.46 -23.37 -8.64
N GLN A 196 -6.69 -23.74 -8.96
CA GLN A 196 -7.50 -24.65 -8.14
C GLN A 196 -7.36 -26.08 -8.69
N SER A 197 -7.16 -27.07 -7.81
CA SER A 197 -7.23 -28.47 -8.20
C SER A 197 -8.70 -28.86 -8.40
N SER A 198 -9.00 -29.57 -9.50
CA SER A 198 -10.32 -30.18 -9.72
C SER A 198 -10.55 -31.37 -8.78
N ARG A 199 -9.46 -32.00 -8.30
CA ARG A 199 -9.51 -33.13 -7.36
C ARG A 199 -9.72 -32.61 -5.94
N SER A 200 -10.79 -33.08 -5.31
CA SER A 200 -11.19 -32.75 -3.94
C SER A 200 -10.15 -33.20 -2.92
N ASN A 201 -9.81 -32.30 -1.98
CA ASN A 201 -9.39 -32.53 -0.58
C ASN A 201 -8.28 -33.55 -0.22
N GLU A 202 -7.68 -34.29 -1.16
CA GLU A 202 -6.71 -35.35 -0.85
C GLU A 202 -5.24 -34.93 -1.04
N GLU A 203 -4.99 -33.77 -1.65
CA GLU A 203 -3.63 -33.29 -1.81
C GLU A 203 -3.10 -32.72 -0.49
N LYS A 204 -2.12 -33.42 0.12
CA LYS A 204 -1.49 -33.00 1.36
C LYS A 204 -0.92 -31.57 1.21
N PRO A 205 -1.14 -30.68 2.21
CA PRO A 205 -0.53 -29.36 2.21
C PRO A 205 0.99 -29.47 2.07
N TRP A 206 1.62 -28.46 1.45
CA TRP A 206 3.06 -28.39 1.26
C TRP A 206 3.77 -28.10 2.58
N GLY A 207 3.85 -29.11 3.44
CA GLY A 207 4.44 -29.01 4.77
C GLY A 207 3.74 -28.00 5.69
N GLU A 208 4.43 -27.67 6.77
CA GLU A 208 3.90 -26.82 7.84
C GLU A 208 3.92 -25.32 7.52
N PHE A 209 2.97 -24.61 8.12
CA PHE A 209 2.86 -23.15 8.07
C PHE A 209 4.06 -22.44 8.72
N PHE A 210 4.38 -21.23 8.25
CA PHE A 210 5.46 -20.43 8.84
C PHE A 210 4.99 -19.82 10.15
N ARG A 211 5.56 -20.31 11.24
CA ARG A 211 5.32 -19.85 12.62
C ARG A 211 6.58 -19.29 13.28
N GLY A 212 7.57 -18.88 12.48
CA GLY A 212 8.82 -18.28 12.96
C GLY A 212 10.02 -19.23 13.06
N ASP A 213 9.83 -20.50 13.40
CA ASP A 213 10.94 -21.44 13.65
C ASP A 213 10.79 -22.78 12.94
N THR A 214 10.83 -22.79 11.61
CA THR A 214 11.01 -24.05 10.88
C THR A 214 12.01 -23.86 9.76
N GLU A 215 13.26 -24.28 10.01
CA GLU A 215 14.12 -24.75 8.92
C GLU A 215 13.35 -25.84 8.19
N VAL A 216 12.83 -25.52 7.01
CA VAL A 216 12.15 -26.55 6.24
C VAL A 216 13.23 -27.44 5.67
N LYS A 217 13.43 -28.60 6.30
CA LYS A 217 14.34 -29.62 5.81
C LYS A 217 13.95 -29.93 4.36
N LEU A 218 14.92 -29.78 3.47
CA LEU A 218 14.76 -30.13 2.07
C LEU A 218 15.03 -31.62 1.94
N THR A 219 14.20 -32.32 1.19
CA THR A 219 14.45 -33.71 0.80
C THR A 219 15.69 -33.78 -0.09
N ALA A 220 16.29 -34.97 -0.24
CA ALA A 220 17.41 -35.17 -1.15
C ALA A 220 17.12 -34.71 -2.60
N ARG A 221 15.89 -34.96 -3.08
CA ARG A 221 15.42 -34.49 -4.40
C ARG A 221 15.37 -32.96 -4.47
N GLU A 222 14.85 -32.30 -3.44
CA GLU A 222 14.77 -30.84 -3.39
C GLU A 222 16.16 -30.18 -3.27
N LEU A 223 17.08 -30.81 -2.53
CA LEU A 223 18.47 -30.37 -2.43
C LEU A 223 19.18 -30.48 -3.79
N MET A 224 18.98 -31.59 -4.51
CA MET A 224 19.50 -31.78 -5.85
C MET A 224 18.98 -30.67 -6.79
N TRP A 225 17.67 -30.45 -6.86
CA TRP A 225 17.12 -29.38 -7.71
C TRP A 225 17.59 -28.00 -7.27
N ARG A 226 17.69 -27.72 -5.97
CA ARG A 226 18.21 -26.45 -5.47
C ARG A 226 19.65 -26.20 -5.91
N ARG A 227 20.51 -27.22 -5.95
CA ARG A 227 21.87 -27.09 -6.52
C ARG A 227 21.79 -26.71 -8.00
N GLN A 228 20.92 -27.39 -8.76
CA GLN A 228 20.69 -27.09 -10.18
C GLN A 228 20.09 -25.71 -10.45
N VAL A 229 19.34 -25.14 -9.52
CA VAL A 229 18.91 -23.72 -9.59
C VAL A 229 20.13 -22.79 -9.51
N LEU A 230 21.08 -23.07 -8.63
CA LEU A 230 22.24 -22.21 -8.39
C LEU A 230 23.28 -22.32 -9.51
N ASP A 231 23.63 -23.54 -9.89
CA ASP A 231 24.66 -23.82 -10.90
C ASP A 231 24.10 -23.99 -12.31
N GLY A 232 22.77 -23.99 -12.48
CA GLY A 232 22.10 -24.10 -13.78
C GLY A 232 22.46 -25.37 -14.55
N SER A 233 22.89 -26.43 -13.85
CA SER A 233 23.41 -27.67 -14.45
C SER A 233 22.33 -28.63 -14.95
N MET A 234 21.04 -28.27 -14.85
CA MET A 234 19.97 -29.10 -15.40
C MET A 234 20.15 -29.30 -16.91
N GLY A 235 20.20 -30.55 -17.36
CA GLY A 235 20.41 -30.90 -18.77
C GLY A 235 19.38 -30.26 -19.70
N LYS A 236 19.85 -29.72 -20.84
CA LYS A 236 19.02 -28.97 -21.79
C LYS A 236 17.74 -29.70 -22.22
N PRO A 237 17.78 -31.00 -22.64
CA PRO A 237 16.56 -31.70 -23.07
C PRO A 237 15.50 -31.76 -21.97
N LYS A 238 15.94 -32.01 -20.72
CA LYS A 238 15.04 -32.05 -19.57
C LYS A 238 14.45 -30.68 -19.24
N SER A 239 15.29 -29.65 -19.26
CA SER A 239 14.85 -28.28 -18.97
C SER A 239 13.84 -27.75 -20.00
N GLN A 240 14.05 -28.01 -21.29
CA GLN A 240 13.13 -27.63 -22.37
C GLN A 240 11.80 -28.38 -22.25
N LYS A 241 11.84 -29.71 -22.06
CA LYS A 241 10.64 -30.50 -21.82
C LYS A 241 9.83 -29.97 -20.64
N CYS A 242 10.48 -29.62 -19.53
CA CYS A 242 9.81 -29.06 -18.35
C CYS A 242 9.06 -27.75 -18.69
N MET A 243 9.65 -26.89 -19.53
CA MET A 243 9.04 -25.63 -19.97
C MET A 243 7.87 -25.83 -20.94
N GLU A 244 8.01 -26.77 -21.88
CA GLU A 244 6.99 -27.08 -22.89
C GLU A 244 5.75 -27.74 -22.28
N THR A 245 5.95 -28.61 -21.29
CA THR A 245 4.85 -29.30 -20.59
C THR A 245 4.19 -28.47 -19.49
N LEU A 246 4.64 -27.23 -19.27
CA LEU A 246 4.13 -26.40 -18.18
C LEU A 246 2.71 -25.91 -18.49
N ASP A 247 1.73 -26.55 -17.84
CA ASP A 247 0.37 -26.02 -17.79
C ASP A 247 0.18 -25.07 -16.60
N GLY A 248 -0.17 -23.81 -16.88
CA GLY A 248 -0.45 -22.79 -15.88
C GLY A 248 -1.78 -22.99 -15.14
N ALA A 249 -2.71 -23.76 -15.70
CA ALA A 249 -4.02 -24.02 -15.11
C ALA A 249 -3.98 -25.14 -14.06
N THR A 250 -3.01 -26.04 -14.15
CA THR A 250 -2.81 -27.11 -13.16
C THR A 250 -1.95 -26.61 -12.00
N PRO A 251 -2.38 -26.72 -10.74
CA PRO A 251 -1.56 -26.29 -9.61
C PRO A 251 -0.31 -27.15 -9.46
N TRP A 252 0.72 -26.60 -8.83
CA TRP A 252 1.90 -27.39 -8.47
C TRP A 252 1.51 -28.52 -7.50
N GLN A 253 1.96 -29.76 -7.74
CA GLN A 253 1.58 -30.90 -6.90
C GLN A 253 2.35 -30.94 -5.58
N ASN A 254 3.67 -30.75 -5.65
CA ASN A 254 4.54 -30.71 -4.48
C ASN A 254 5.63 -29.64 -4.64
N ARG A 255 6.32 -29.36 -3.53
CA ARG A 255 7.40 -28.37 -3.50
C ARG A 255 8.58 -28.76 -4.41
N ALA A 256 8.89 -30.03 -4.55
CA ALA A 256 10.00 -30.49 -5.40
C ALA A 256 9.75 -30.16 -6.87
N ASP A 257 8.52 -30.29 -7.37
CA ASP A 257 8.17 -29.99 -8.77
C ASP A 257 8.31 -28.48 -9.06
N PHE A 258 7.99 -27.62 -8.09
CA PHE A 258 8.24 -26.19 -8.22
C PHE A 258 9.74 -25.87 -8.24
N ILE A 259 10.55 -26.50 -7.39
CA ILE A 259 12.02 -26.30 -7.39
C ILE A 259 12.63 -26.86 -8.69
N GLU A 260 12.12 -27.97 -9.22
CA GLU A 260 12.50 -28.52 -10.52
C GLU A 260 12.23 -27.54 -11.66
N PHE A 261 11.05 -26.90 -11.66
CA PHE A 261 10.73 -25.84 -12.60
C PHE A 261 11.70 -24.65 -12.50
N LEU A 262 12.06 -24.21 -11.29
CA LEU A 262 13.05 -23.14 -11.11
C LEU A 262 14.44 -23.57 -11.64
N ALA A 263 14.81 -24.85 -11.49
CA ALA A 263 16.07 -25.36 -12.00
C ALA A 263 16.08 -25.40 -13.54
N ALA A 264 14.97 -25.83 -14.15
CA ALA A 264 14.77 -25.75 -15.59
C ALA A 264 14.85 -24.29 -16.09
N LEU A 265 14.21 -23.35 -15.37
CA LEU A 265 14.21 -21.93 -15.71
C LEU A 265 15.62 -21.35 -15.68
N SER A 266 16.41 -21.76 -14.67
CA SER A 266 17.80 -21.32 -14.47
C SER A 266 18.77 -21.88 -15.51
N SER A 267 18.44 -23.04 -16.08
CA SER A 267 19.18 -23.64 -17.20
C SER A 267 18.85 -22.96 -18.53
N VAL A 268 17.56 -22.81 -18.86
CA VAL A 268 17.10 -22.23 -20.14
C VAL A 268 17.39 -20.73 -20.23
N TYR A 269 17.05 -19.96 -19.20
CA TYR A 269 17.17 -18.50 -19.17
C TYR A 269 18.32 -18.04 -18.27
N GLY A 270 19.37 -18.86 -18.16
CA GLY A 270 20.50 -18.61 -17.27
C GLY A 270 21.28 -17.32 -17.58
N SER A 271 21.20 -16.80 -18.80
CA SER A 271 21.77 -15.51 -19.21
C SER A 271 21.02 -14.33 -18.59
N GLU A 272 19.69 -14.37 -18.56
CA GLU A 272 18.82 -13.34 -17.98
C GLU A 272 18.94 -13.25 -16.45
N MET A 273 19.28 -14.37 -15.80
CA MET A 273 19.46 -14.45 -14.35
C MET A 273 20.82 -13.97 -13.84
N LYS A 274 21.75 -13.61 -14.75
CA LYS A 274 23.09 -13.10 -14.38
C LYS A 274 23.07 -11.58 -14.38
N LYS A 275 23.43 -10.97 -13.24
CA LYS A 275 23.67 -9.51 -13.14
C LYS A 275 25.12 -9.31 -12.72
N ASN A 276 25.89 -8.56 -13.51
CA ASN A 276 27.32 -8.28 -13.26
C ASN A 276 28.21 -9.54 -13.16
N GLY A 277 27.97 -10.57 -13.99
CA GLY A 277 28.82 -11.76 -14.05
C GLY A 277 28.63 -12.79 -12.92
N GLN A 278 27.91 -12.44 -11.85
CA GLN A 278 27.50 -13.39 -10.81
C GLN A 278 26.03 -13.80 -10.99
N ARG A 279 25.74 -15.10 -10.89
CA ARG A 279 24.35 -15.56 -10.74
C ARG A 279 23.86 -15.08 -9.38
N GLN A 280 22.98 -14.09 -9.38
CA GLN A 280 22.43 -13.61 -8.13
C GLN A 280 21.52 -14.68 -7.53
N ASN A 281 21.45 -14.71 -6.19
CA ASN A 281 20.55 -15.55 -5.38
C ASN A 281 19.03 -15.27 -5.62
N HIS A 282 18.66 -14.64 -6.74
CA HIS A 282 17.31 -14.16 -7.04
C HIS A 282 16.32 -15.30 -7.29
N CYS A 283 16.80 -16.49 -7.67
CA CYS A 283 15.98 -17.69 -7.80
C CYS A 283 16.14 -18.66 -6.62
N ARG A 284 16.62 -18.21 -5.45
CA ARG A 284 16.53 -19.06 -4.26
C ARG A 284 15.04 -19.39 -4.07
N PRO A 285 14.64 -20.68 -4.07
CA PRO A 285 13.26 -21.02 -3.78
C PRO A 285 12.92 -20.37 -2.44
N PRO A 286 11.91 -19.49 -2.37
CA PRO A 286 11.55 -18.93 -1.11
C PRO A 286 11.13 -20.11 -0.23
N ALA A 287 11.87 -20.34 0.86
CA ALA A 287 11.46 -21.31 1.89
C ALA A 287 9.97 -21.17 2.31
N PRO A 288 9.29 -20.01 2.13
CA PRO A 288 7.86 -19.88 2.39
C PRO A 288 6.89 -20.00 1.20
N SER A 289 7.31 -20.06 -0.08
CA SER A 289 6.34 -20.01 -1.21
C SER A 289 5.38 -21.21 -1.23
N GLY A 290 5.83 -22.37 -0.77
CA GLY A 290 4.96 -23.53 -0.59
C GLY A 290 3.85 -23.35 0.43
N ARG A 291 4.06 -22.47 1.40
CA ARG A 291 3.15 -22.25 2.53
C ARG A 291 1.91 -21.44 2.12
N TRP A 292 2.01 -20.66 1.04
CA TRP A 292 0.87 -19.95 0.43
C TRP A 292 -0.17 -20.94 -0.13
N ARG A 293 0.26 -22.02 -0.77
CA ARG A 293 -0.65 -23.06 -1.29
C ARG A 293 -1.37 -23.78 -0.16
N SER A 294 -0.66 -24.16 0.90
CA SER A 294 -1.24 -24.79 2.09
C SER A 294 -2.35 -23.94 2.69
N MET A 295 -2.22 -22.61 2.66
CA MET A 295 -3.24 -21.69 3.13
C MET A 295 -4.50 -21.77 2.26
N ARG A 296 -4.37 -21.74 0.93
CA ARG A 296 -5.53 -21.80 0.00
C ARG A 296 -6.38 -23.05 0.16
N HIS A 297 -5.78 -24.19 0.53
CA HIS A 297 -6.54 -25.41 0.82
C HIS A 297 -7.47 -25.32 2.03
N LEU A 298 -7.26 -24.34 2.93
CA LEU A 298 -8.13 -24.10 4.08
C LEU A 298 -9.33 -23.20 3.76
N PHE A 299 -9.40 -22.69 2.53
CA PHE A 299 -10.52 -21.90 2.03
C PHE A 299 -11.37 -22.74 1.08
N SER A 300 -12.68 -22.51 1.11
CA SER A 300 -13.60 -23.09 0.12
C SER A 300 -13.27 -22.60 -1.30
N LYS A 301 -13.78 -23.30 -2.32
CA LYS A 301 -13.61 -22.89 -3.72
C LYS A 301 -14.13 -21.46 -3.96
N ALA A 302 -15.29 -21.13 -3.38
CA ALA A 302 -15.90 -19.80 -3.46
C ALA A 302 -15.03 -18.71 -2.82
N GLU A 303 -14.44 -18.99 -1.64
CA GLU A 303 -13.54 -18.04 -0.99
C GLU A 303 -12.23 -17.85 -1.77
N ASN A 304 -11.68 -18.92 -2.34
CA ASN A 304 -10.44 -18.90 -3.11
C ASN A 304 -10.53 -18.07 -4.40
N ILE A 305 -11.71 -17.92 -4.99
CA ILE A 305 -11.94 -17.07 -6.17
C ILE A 305 -11.67 -15.60 -5.85
N LEU A 306 -12.04 -15.16 -4.65
CA LEU A 306 -11.89 -13.77 -4.22
C LEU A 306 -10.58 -13.51 -3.47
N LEU A 307 -9.88 -14.57 -3.05
CA LEU A 307 -8.61 -14.47 -2.33
C LEU A 307 -7.49 -13.95 -3.24
N PRO A 308 -6.94 -12.74 -3.01
CA PRO A 308 -5.81 -12.24 -3.76
C PRO A 308 -4.57 -13.10 -3.51
N VAL A 309 -3.60 -13.04 -4.43
CA VAL A 309 -2.31 -13.73 -4.28
C VAL A 309 -1.35 -12.84 -3.51
N GLY A 310 -0.88 -13.33 -2.36
CA GLY A 310 0.15 -12.66 -1.55
C GLY A 310 -0.13 -11.18 -1.29
N THR A 311 0.84 -10.33 -1.61
CA THR A 311 0.86 -8.87 -1.48
C THR A 311 0.69 -8.15 -2.82
N THR A 312 0.56 -8.86 -3.93
CA THR A 312 0.36 -8.31 -5.29
C THR A 312 -0.83 -7.35 -5.38
N SER A 313 -1.91 -7.63 -4.62
CA SER A 313 -3.04 -6.72 -4.54
C SER A 313 -2.69 -5.39 -3.88
N ASN A 314 -1.75 -5.35 -2.93
CA ASN A 314 -1.22 -4.10 -2.38
C ASN A 314 -0.38 -3.32 -3.39
N GLU A 315 0.40 -3.96 -4.26
CA GLU A 315 1.16 -3.25 -5.31
C GLU A 315 0.24 -2.42 -6.21
N SER A 316 -0.90 -2.99 -6.63
CA SER A 316 -1.90 -2.26 -7.41
C SER A 316 -2.44 -1.05 -6.65
N LEU A 317 -2.71 -1.20 -5.35
CA LEU A 317 -3.16 -0.12 -4.49
C LEU A 317 -2.07 0.94 -4.30
N HIS A 318 -0.80 0.55 -4.24
CA HIS A 318 0.32 1.49 -4.15
C HIS A 318 0.44 2.32 -5.42
N ALA A 319 0.18 1.75 -6.60
CA ALA A 319 0.11 2.53 -7.84
C ALA A 319 -1.00 3.59 -7.77
N GLU A 320 -2.18 3.23 -7.23
CA GLU A 320 -3.26 4.18 -7.00
C GLU A 320 -2.88 5.27 -5.99
N ILE A 321 -2.32 4.90 -4.83
CA ILE A 321 -1.84 5.84 -3.81
C ILE A 321 -0.85 6.81 -4.42
N ASN A 322 0.14 6.31 -5.15
CA ASN A 322 1.11 7.16 -5.83
C ASN A 322 0.44 8.10 -6.84
N GLY A 323 -0.61 7.65 -7.52
CA GLY A 323 -1.46 8.49 -8.38
C GLY A 323 -2.17 9.60 -7.61
N TRP A 324 -2.83 9.29 -6.50
CA TRP A 324 -3.57 10.26 -5.67
C TRP A 324 -2.67 11.35 -5.09
N PHE A 325 -1.41 11.02 -4.80
CA PHE A 325 -0.43 11.95 -4.23
C PHE A 325 0.53 12.54 -5.26
N ARG A 326 0.41 12.20 -6.55
CA ARG A 326 1.36 12.62 -7.62
C ARG A 326 1.57 14.14 -7.70
N GLN A 327 0.52 14.91 -7.43
CA GLN A 327 0.56 16.38 -7.46
C GLN A 327 0.83 17.02 -6.09
N THR A 328 0.94 16.21 -5.02
CA THR A 328 1.22 16.71 -3.66
C THR A 328 2.72 16.89 -3.48
N GLN A 329 3.18 18.13 -3.53
CA GLN A 329 4.61 18.45 -3.35
C GLN A 329 5.02 18.50 -1.87
N ASN A 330 4.14 19.04 -1.02
CA ASN A 330 4.41 19.27 0.40
C ASN A 330 3.19 18.87 1.22
N LEU A 331 3.40 18.09 2.27
CA LEU A 331 2.34 17.55 3.11
C LEU A 331 2.76 17.53 4.58
N HIS A 332 1.85 17.93 5.45
CA HIS A 332 2.02 17.78 6.90
C HIS A 332 1.74 16.32 7.33
N PRO A 333 2.49 15.72 8.27
CA PRO A 333 2.22 14.37 8.79
C PRO A 333 0.75 14.14 9.18
N ALA A 334 0.14 15.07 9.92
CA ALA A 334 -1.27 15.01 10.29
C ALA A 334 -2.22 15.03 9.06
N THR A 335 -1.85 15.74 8.00
CA THR A 335 -2.64 15.75 6.74
C THR A 335 -2.55 14.42 6.01
N LEU A 336 -1.38 13.77 6.03
CA LEU A 336 -1.24 12.43 5.47
C LEU A 336 -2.17 11.44 6.17
N LYS A 337 -2.16 11.42 7.51
CA LYS A 337 -3.02 10.53 8.30
C LYS A 337 -4.50 10.75 8.00
N LEU A 338 -4.95 12.01 7.96
CA LEU A 338 -6.34 12.34 7.61
C LEU A 338 -6.70 11.86 6.19
N LYS A 339 -5.84 12.14 5.19
CA LYS A 339 -6.05 11.66 3.82
C LYS A 339 -6.15 10.13 3.74
N LEU A 340 -5.25 9.41 4.42
CA LEU A 340 -5.28 7.94 4.43
C LEU A 340 -6.57 7.40 5.05
N SER A 341 -7.08 8.02 6.13
CA SER A 341 -8.36 7.65 6.73
C SER A 341 -9.53 7.83 5.76
N ILE A 342 -9.58 8.98 5.06
CA ILE A 342 -10.63 9.28 4.07
C ILE A 342 -10.57 8.30 2.89
N LEU A 343 -9.37 8.04 2.37
CA LEU A 343 -9.16 7.10 1.26
C LEU A 343 -9.51 5.67 1.67
N THR A 344 -9.23 5.28 2.91
CA THR A 344 -9.61 3.97 3.47
C THR A 344 -11.12 3.83 3.51
N LEU A 345 -11.83 4.83 4.06
CA LEU A 345 -13.29 4.84 4.09
C LEU A 345 -13.90 4.79 2.67
N SER A 346 -13.36 5.57 1.74
CA SER A 346 -13.79 5.58 0.34
C SER A 346 -13.64 4.20 -0.32
N LYS A 347 -12.49 3.54 -0.12
CA LYS A 347 -12.26 2.18 -0.64
C LYS A 347 -13.15 1.14 0.03
N LEU A 348 -13.33 1.18 1.35
CA LEU A 348 -14.24 0.31 2.09
C LEU A 348 -15.68 0.43 1.60
N LEU A 349 -16.14 1.67 1.39
CA LEU A 349 -17.50 1.96 0.96
C LEU A 349 -17.75 1.44 -0.47
N ALA A 350 -16.83 1.71 -1.39
CA ALA A 350 -16.92 1.21 -2.76
C ALA A 350 -16.87 -0.32 -2.81
N HIS A 351 -15.98 -0.94 -2.02
CA HIS A 351 -15.83 -2.39 -1.95
C HIS A 351 -17.08 -3.09 -1.42
N ASN A 352 -17.60 -2.64 -0.27
CA ASN A 352 -18.84 -3.20 0.29
C ASN A 352 -19.99 -3.06 -0.70
N SER A 353 -20.14 -1.90 -1.34
CA SER A 353 -21.21 -1.69 -2.34
C SER A 353 -21.09 -2.64 -3.54
N ALA A 354 -19.88 -2.88 -4.04
CA ALA A 354 -19.62 -3.78 -5.16
C ALA A 354 -19.73 -5.26 -4.80
N LEU A 355 -19.45 -5.62 -3.54
CA LEU A 355 -19.50 -7.01 -3.09
C LEU A 355 -20.94 -7.52 -3.07
N TYR A 356 -21.91 -6.70 -2.64
CA TYR A 356 -23.32 -7.10 -2.46
C TYR A 356 -24.24 -6.74 -3.63
N SER A 357 -23.76 -6.01 -4.64
CA SER A 357 -24.54 -5.68 -5.84
C SER A 357 -23.83 -6.21 -7.09
N PRO A 358 -24.37 -7.24 -7.76
CA PRO A 358 -23.79 -7.78 -9.00
C PRO A 358 -23.59 -6.70 -10.07
N THR A 359 -24.52 -5.77 -10.19
CA THR A 359 -24.44 -4.65 -11.13
C THR A 359 -23.33 -3.67 -10.76
N ALA A 360 -23.17 -3.34 -9.47
CA ALA A 360 -22.09 -2.46 -9.03
C ALA A 360 -20.70 -3.10 -9.23
N ARG A 361 -20.59 -4.43 -9.14
CA ARG A 361 -19.34 -5.17 -9.38
C ARG A 361 -18.79 -5.01 -10.80
N GLN A 362 -19.67 -4.76 -11.77
CA GLN A 362 -19.28 -4.56 -13.18
C GLN A 362 -18.83 -3.10 -13.46
N MET A 363 -18.93 -2.20 -12.48
CA MET A 363 -18.61 -0.79 -12.64
C MET A 363 -17.21 -0.46 -12.14
N LEU A 364 -16.66 0.64 -12.67
CA LEU A 364 -15.46 1.26 -12.10
C LEU A 364 -15.71 1.68 -10.64
N SER A 365 -14.72 1.48 -9.77
CA SER A 365 -14.81 1.81 -8.33
C SER A 365 -15.24 3.27 -8.08
N SER A 366 -14.80 4.21 -8.91
CA SER A 366 -15.23 5.62 -8.84
C SER A 366 -16.73 5.81 -9.10
N HIS A 367 -17.33 5.03 -10.01
CA HIS A 367 -18.76 5.09 -10.31
C HIS A 367 -19.58 4.43 -9.20
N VAL A 368 -19.11 3.30 -8.66
CA VAL A 368 -19.74 2.65 -7.49
C VAL A 368 -19.78 3.62 -6.32
N LEU A 369 -18.65 4.27 -6.05
CA LEU A 369 -18.55 5.27 -4.99
C LEU A 369 -19.50 6.45 -5.24
N ALA A 370 -19.51 7.01 -6.45
CA ALA A 370 -20.38 8.13 -6.80
C ALA A 370 -21.87 7.79 -6.59
N ARG A 371 -22.29 6.59 -7.02
CA ARG A 371 -23.66 6.10 -6.80
C ARG A 371 -23.96 5.90 -5.33
N ARG A 372 -23.02 5.33 -4.57
CA ARG A 372 -23.22 5.08 -3.13
C ARG A 372 -23.31 6.38 -2.33
N ILE A 373 -22.51 7.39 -2.69
CA ILE A 373 -22.54 8.73 -2.07
C ILE A 373 -23.82 9.50 -2.47
N GLY A 374 -24.50 9.11 -3.56
CA GLY A 374 -25.79 9.69 -3.95
C GLY A 374 -26.89 9.50 -2.89
N CYS A 375 -26.74 8.54 -1.98
CA CYS A 375 -27.55 8.45 -0.77
C CYS A 375 -26.94 9.36 0.31
N GLY A 376 -27.67 10.38 0.74
CA GLY A 376 -27.21 11.31 1.78
C GLY A 376 -26.81 10.57 3.06
N LEU A 377 -25.62 10.91 3.60
CA LEU A 377 -25.16 10.37 4.89
C LEU A 377 -25.95 10.94 6.07
N TRP A 378 -26.49 12.15 5.89
CA TRP A 378 -27.36 12.83 6.84
C TRP A 378 -28.73 13.02 6.19
N ALA A 379 -29.79 12.87 7.00
CA ALA A 379 -31.06 13.51 6.67
C ALA A 379 -30.91 15.05 6.74
N PRO A 380 -31.74 15.82 6.02
CA PRO A 380 -31.64 17.29 6.02
C PRO A 380 -31.65 17.90 7.43
N GLU A 381 -32.49 17.40 8.32
CA GLU A 381 -32.64 17.89 9.70
C GLU A 381 -31.40 17.56 10.53
N GLU A 382 -30.86 16.36 10.37
CA GLU A 382 -29.61 15.92 11.03
C GLU A 382 -28.42 16.76 10.58
N TRP A 383 -28.36 17.11 9.29
CA TRP A 383 -27.32 17.98 8.75
C TRP A 383 -27.39 19.37 9.36
N VAL A 384 -28.58 19.96 9.44
CA VAL A 384 -28.79 21.29 10.06
C VAL A 384 -28.38 21.27 11.53
N ALA A 385 -28.81 20.26 12.28
CA ALA A 385 -28.44 20.08 13.67
C ALA A 385 -26.92 19.92 13.85
N TRP A 386 -26.29 19.09 13.01
CA TRP A 386 -24.84 18.89 13.04
C TRP A 386 -24.05 20.14 12.64
N ALA A 387 -24.53 20.90 11.65
CA ALA A 387 -23.88 22.13 11.19
C ALA A 387 -24.04 23.30 12.19
N GLY A 388 -25.13 23.31 12.97
CA GLY A 388 -25.42 24.33 13.98
C GLY A 388 -24.74 24.11 15.34
N ARG A 389 -24.00 23.01 15.53
CA ARG A 389 -23.38 22.69 16.82
C ARG A 389 -22.14 23.54 17.14
N ASN A 390 -21.71 23.46 18.40
CA ASN A 390 -20.45 24.06 18.85
C ASN A 390 -19.23 23.49 18.12
N LYS A 391 -18.20 24.32 17.98
CA LYS A 391 -16.97 23.98 17.26
C LYS A 391 -16.38 22.66 17.76
N ALA A 392 -16.16 21.72 16.83
CA ALA A 392 -15.62 20.42 17.14
C ALA A 392 -14.17 20.47 17.65
N GLU A 393 -13.78 19.44 18.39
CA GLU A 393 -12.37 19.19 18.64
C GLU A 393 -11.71 18.58 17.39
N LEU A 394 -10.70 19.27 16.87
CA LEU A 394 -9.97 18.90 15.66
C LEU A 394 -8.50 18.57 15.98
N PRO A 395 -8.20 17.34 16.43
CA PRO A 395 -6.85 16.97 16.88
C PRO A 395 -5.81 17.00 15.74
N MET A 396 -6.17 16.65 14.51
CA MET A 396 -5.26 16.74 13.37
C MET A 396 -5.00 18.20 12.97
N GLU A 397 -5.97 19.10 13.14
CA GLU A 397 -5.75 20.54 12.95
C GLU A 397 -4.77 21.09 13.99
N LYS A 398 -5.00 20.79 15.27
CA LYS A 398 -4.06 21.13 16.35
C LYS A 398 -2.66 20.59 16.04
N ALA A 399 -2.55 19.36 15.53
CA ALA A 399 -1.28 18.77 15.12
C ALA A 399 -0.64 19.51 13.93
N ARG A 400 -1.40 19.84 12.87
CA ARG A 400 -0.91 20.63 11.73
C ARG A 400 -0.36 21.99 12.16
N GLN A 401 -1.05 22.67 13.08
CA GLN A 401 -0.59 23.96 13.62
C GLN A 401 0.72 23.83 14.38
N LYS A 402 0.86 22.81 15.24
CA LYS A 402 2.11 22.50 15.95
C LYS A 402 3.25 22.17 14.98
N GLU A 403 2.99 21.34 13.98
CA GLU A 403 3.97 20.99 12.94
C GLU A 403 4.42 22.24 12.14
N ALA A 404 3.49 23.13 11.78
CA ALA A 404 3.79 24.38 11.08
C ALA A 404 4.62 25.33 11.95
N GLN A 405 4.30 25.44 13.23
CA GLN A 405 5.07 26.23 14.19
C GLN A 405 6.48 25.68 14.37
N ARG A 406 6.64 24.36 14.49
CA ARG A 406 7.93 23.68 14.57
C ARG A 406 8.80 23.95 13.35
N LEU A 407 8.22 23.88 12.14
CA LEU A 407 8.89 24.24 10.90
C LEU A 407 9.34 25.71 10.88
N LYS A 408 8.49 26.63 11.34
CA LYS A 408 8.81 28.06 11.43
C LYS A 408 9.98 28.30 12.39
N GLN A 409 9.95 27.69 13.57
CA GLN A 409 11.03 27.77 14.57
C GLN A 409 12.33 27.18 14.04
N PHE A 410 12.29 26.01 13.40
CA PHE A 410 13.47 25.37 12.82
C PHE A 410 14.13 26.24 11.75
N ARG A 411 13.33 26.88 10.88
CA ARG A 411 13.82 27.83 9.87
C ARG A 411 14.42 29.09 10.50
N ALA A 412 13.78 29.61 11.55
CA ALA A 412 14.27 30.80 12.28
C ALA A 412 15.62 30.55 12.96
N LYS A 413 15.87 29.35 13.49
CA LYS A 413 17.16 28.95 14.09
C LYS A 413 18.29 28.81 13.07
N ARG A 414 17.98 28.83 11.76
CA ARG A 414 18.96 28.63 10.67
C ARG A 414 18.83 29.74 9.61
N PRO A 415 19.06 31.01 9.97
CA PRO A 415 18.89 32.13 9.05
C PRO A 415 19.86 32.05 7.84
N ALA A 416 21.02 31.42 8.01
CA ALA A 416 21.98 31.19 6.92
C ALA A 416 21.45 30.27 5.80
N ALA A 417 20.52 29.35 6.10
CA ALA A 417 19.85 28.54 5.08
C ALA A 417 18.67 29.26 4.40
N ALA A 418 18.17 30.35 5.01
CA ALA A 418 17.11 31.20 4.46
C ALA A 418 17.66 32.34 3.59
N ARG A 419 18.97 32.61 3.62
CA ARG A 419 19.64 33.45 2.62
C ARG A 419 19.48 32.75 1.26
N LYS A 420 18.55 33.26 0.43
CA LYS A 420 18.59 33.03 -1.01
C LYS A 420 20.03 33.28 -1.43
N ARG A 421 20.69 32.27 -2.02
CA ARG A 421 21.97 32.49 -2.70
C ARG A 421 21.76 33.72 -3.61
N PRO A 422 22.64 34.74 -3.59
CA PRO A 422 22.60 35.78 -4.61
C PRO A 422 22.56 35.04 -5.95
N ALA A 423 21.62 35.41 -6.81
CA ALA A 423 21.32 34.69 -8.04
C ALA A 423 22.61 34.49 -8.85
N ALA A 424 23.25 33.34 -8.69
CA ALA A 424 24.21 32.86 -9.65
C ALA A 424 23.43 32.80 -10.95
N LYS A 425 23.96 33.46 -12.00
CA LYS A 425 23.41 33.57 -13.35
C LYS A 425 23.09 32.17 -13.90
N GLY A 426 21.96 31.60 -13.48
CA GLY A 426 21.44 30.34 -13.97
C GLY A 426 20.77 30.62 -15.31
N HIS A 427 21.16 29.88 -16.34
CA HIS A 427 20.53 29.95 -17.66
C HIS A 427 19.01 29.97 -17.53
N ARG A 428 18.40 31.03 -18.08
CA ARG A 428 16.95 31.20 -18.13
C ARG A 428 16.37 30.09 -18.99
N THR A 429 15.67 29.14 -18.37
CA THR A 429 14.78 28.22 -19.07
C THR A 429 13.36 28.81 -19.07
N PRO A 430 12.48 28.43 -20.03
CA PRO A 430 11.11 28.95 -20.13
C PRO A 430 10.26 28.76 -18.86
N PHE A 431 10.67 27.84 -17.98
CA PHE A 431 10.00 27.54 -16.70
C PHE A 431 10.45 28.43 -15.53
N ASN A 432 11.52 29.21 -15.70
CA ASN A 432 12.12 30.07 -14.66
C ASN A 432 11.94 31.58 -14.95
N LEU A 433 11.17 31.95 -15.98
CA LEU A 433 10.74 33.33 -16.16
C LEU A 433 9.75 33.68 -15.03
N THR A 434 10.16 34.60 -14.16
CA THR A 434 9.21 35.38 -13.37
C THR A 434 8.24 36.02 -14.34
N ARG A 435 6.96 35.58 -14.32
CA ARG A 435 5.89 36.23 -15.06
C ARG A 435 5.76 37.66 -14.52
N SER A 436 6.43 38.60 -15.19
CA SER A 436 6.48 40.02 -14.83
C SER A 436 5.17 40.75 -15.11
N MET A 437 4.20 40.09 -15.74
CA MET A 437 2.85 40.61 -15.86
C MET A 437 1.89 39.59 -15.25
N GLY A 438 1.38 39.95 -14.08
CA GLY A 438 0.31 39.19 -13.44
C GLY A 438 -0.86 39.07 -14.41
N VAL A 439 -1.31 37.85 -14.66
CA VAL A 439 -2.66 37.64 -15.15
C VAL A 439 -3.56 38.20 -14.05
N GLN A 440 -4.14 39.37 -14.28
CA GLN A 440 -5.21 39.89 -13.44
C GLN A 440 -6.31 38.84 -13.44
N ARG A 441 -6.47 38.14 -12.32
CA ARG A 441 -7.69 37.39 -12.07
C ARG A 441 -8.79 38.43 -11.90
N ALA A 442 -9.69 38.53 -12.87
CA ALA A 442 -10.92 39.28 -12.73
C ALA A 442 -11.59 38.85 -11.40
N GLY A 443 -11.81 39.81 -10.50
CA GLY A 443 -12.61 39.62 -9.28
C GLY A 443 -11.89 39.73 -7.93
N VAL A 444 -10.59 40.06 -7.87
CA VAL A 444 -9.95 40.41 -6.58
C VAL A 444 -9.70 41.92 -6.52
N HIS A 445 -10.69 42.68 -6.04
CA HIS A 445 -10.47 44.06 -5.65
C HIS A 445 -9.56 44.10 -4.42
N SER A 446 -8.34 44.62 -4.58
CA SER A 446 -7.53 45.08 -3.46
C SER A 446 -8.22 46.27 -2.82
N ARG A 447 -8.52 46.20 -1.52
CA ARG A 447 -8.99 47.37 -0.76
C ARG A 447 -7.94 48.50 -0.84
N PRO A 448 -8.34 49.77 -1.04
CA PRO A 448 -7.42 50.89 -0.95
C PRO A 448 -6.89 51.00 0.49
N TYR A 449 -5.59 51.26 0.60
CA TYR A 449 -4.95 51.67 1.84
C TYR A 449 -5.42 53.10 2.15
N LEU A 450 -6.12 53.30 3.27
CA LEU A 450 -6.38 54.64 3.79
C LEU A 450 -5.05 55.19 4.33
N SER A 451 -4.49 56.17 3.63
CA SER A 451 -3.42 57.02 4.16
C SER A 451 -3.98 57.82 5.32
N LYS A 452 -3.35 57.70 6.50
CA LYS A 452 -3.52 58.68 7.57
C LYS A 452 -2.77 59.94 7.17
N GLU A 453 -3.49 61.01 6.90
CA GLU A 453 -2.93 62.36 6.85
C GLU A 453 -2.62 62.84 8.28
N LYS A 454 -1.54 63.62 8.38
CA LYS A 454 -1.16 64.42 9.54
C LYS A 454 -1.76 65.80 9.38
#